data_AF-A0A8J5VNX0-F1
#
_entry.id   AF-A0A8J5VNX0-F1
#
_cell.length_a   1.000
_cell.length_b   1.000
_cell.length_c   1.000
_cell.angle_alpha   90.00
_cell.angle_beta   90.00
_cell.angle_gamma   90.00
#
_symmetry.space_group_name_H-M   'P 1'
#
loop_
_entity.id
_entity.type
_entity.pdbx_description
1 polymer ?
#
loop_
_entity_poly.entity_id
_entity_poly.type
_entity_poly.pdbx_seq_one_letter_code
_entity_poly.pdbx_strand_id
1 'polypeptide(L)'
;MKGHGRKIIQLGIPIIEGPPEDDNQRETRVEVVPMLLHDLFDRLSQRKSYLPNQIIVLLTTTMRSLLVLQGKSADVAKLAIPATRSLNGSSNGGSSLVDEKSTDSARPSVGVSRVQTPAMATYNSPPLPPPPLAAAGEGEHPRHHLRGFLSHETCKELEFVHRSCGAAGYRPSVVSTSLPHLAATGCGHLILPFVPVRERLRDAVESAFSCPFDLFVEFTGLISWCKGASIGWHSDDNKPYLKQRAFTAVCYLNDHGKDYKGGILQFQDGEPSCITPVAGDVVIYTADNRNNHCVDEVTEGERLTLTLWFTRDSACDEDPKLLSFLSKTSLSYEPVHKKCCIPLPASDNMYWFSYNQSGFDIRCARVHILGFCFHTSMDEENNFVVSAEDDPIELLGKPLRLGREDGVFDKIFANGLHALQVVQFYYWKAPELAAKRKQSPSGSGSACHPARQSRGTKLALPCNHGLEQIIFGLYKNVDIEFVWNDFELAVSMWEDYSEELQRKLLTFLPYWLSSEAIFVDNSIFPQVCNEGN
;
A
#
# COMPACT_ATOMS: atom_id res chain seq x y z
N MET A 1 11.78 -5.21 -39.10
CA MET A 1 10.87 -5.67 -38.03
C MET A 1 11.21 -4.91 -36.75
N LYS A 2 10.23 -4.48 -35.96
CA LYS A 2 10.45 -3.60 -34.79
C LYS A 2 11.17 -4.35 -33.66
N GLY A 3 12.32 -3.83 -33.21
CA GLY A 3 13.01 -4.32 -32.01
C GLY A 3 12.23 -3.92 -30.75
N HIS A 4 12.02 -4.87 -29.84
CA HIS A 4 11.33 -4.60 -28.58
C HIS A 4 12.33 -4.13 -27.53
N GLY A 5 12.05 -2.99 -26.88
CA GLY A 5 12.81 -2.51 -25.73
C GLY A 5 12.72 -3.47 -24.53
N ARG A 6 13.67 -3.35 -23.60
CA ARG A 6 13.72 -4.16 -22.37
C ARG A 6 12.42 -3.98 -21.58
N LYS A 7 11.61 -5.04 -21.46
CA LYS A 7 10.48 -5.06 -20.52
C LYS A 7 11.01 -5.13 -19.10
N ILE A 8 10.63 -4.13 -18.29
CA ILE A 8 10.75 -4.20 -16.83
C ILE A 8 9.73 -5.24 -16.36
N ILE A 9 10.20 -6.30 -15.69
CA ILE A 9 9.32 -7.24 -15.00
C ILE A 9 9.24 -6.79 -13.55
N GLN A 10 8.14 -6.12 -13.19
CA GLN A 10 7.88 -5.66 -11.84
C GLN A 10 7.42 -6.85 -10.98
N LEU A 11 8.31 -7.33 -10.10
CA LEU A 11 7.93 -8.27 -9.03
C LEU A 11 7.47 -7.47 -7.80
N GLY A 12 6.27 -6.91 -7.95
CA GLY A 12 5.51 -6.20 -6.93
C GLY A 12 4.06 -6.08 -7.41
N ILE A 13 3.09 -6.12 -6.51
CA ILE A 13 1.66 -6.09 -6.89
C ILE A 13 1.39 -4.80 -7.68
N PRO A 14 0.85 -4.88 -8.91
CA PRO A 14 0.57 -3.70 -9.71
C PRO A 14 -0.50 -2.85 -9.01
N ILE A 15 -0.16 -1.60 -8.72
CA ILE A 15 -1.15 -0.57 -8.36
C ILE A 15 -1.85 -0.19 -9.67
N ILE A 16 -2.80 -1.04 -10.06
CA ILE A 16 -3.59 -1.03 -11.31
C ILE A 16 -2.73 -1.30 -12.57
N GLU A 17 -2.92 -2.48 -13.19
CA GLU A 17 -2.44 -2.71 -14.56
C GLU A 17 -3.27 -1.88 -15.55
N GLY A 18 -2.77 -0.70 -15.91
CA GLY A 18 -3.18 0.01 -17.12
C GLY A 18 -2.39 -0.52 -18.33
N PRO A 19 -3.03 -0.84 -19.48
CA PRO A 19 -2.30 -1.20 -20.69
C PRO A 19 -1.51 0.00 -21.25
N PRO A 20 -0.38 -0.24 -21.96
CA PRO A 20 0.48 0.82 -22.45
C PRO A 20 -0.02 1.40 -23.79
N GLU A 21 -0.94 2.35 -23.73
CA GLU A 21 -1.22 3.28 -24.83
C GLU A 21 -1.31 4.72 -24.28
N ASP A 22 -0.22 5.46 -24.44
CA ASP A 22 -0.20 6.93 -24.40
C ASP A 22 0.68 7.39 -25.56
N ASP A 23 0.04 7.88 -26.62
CA ASP A 23 0.67 8.09 -27.93
C ASP A 23 1.41 9.43 -27.97
N ASN A 24 2.66 9.45 -27.49
CA ASN A 24 3.56 10.60 -27.63
C ASN A 24 4.98 10.15 -28.00
N GLN A 25 5.22 10.07 -29.32
CA GLN A 25 6.46 9.57 -29.90
C GLN A 25 7.63 10.55 -29.76
N ARG A 26 8.79 10.05 -29.30
CA ARG A 26 10.11 10.54 -29.72
C ARG A 26 11.04 9.35 -29.97
N GLU A 27 11.58 9.28 -31.18
CA GLU A 27 12.50 8.21 -31.59
C GLU A 27 13.89 8.37 -30.95
N THR A 28 14.45 7.27 -30.44
CA THR A 28 15.88 7.13 -30.14
C THR A 28 16.42 5.80 -30.66
N ARG A 29 17.69 5.83 -31.11
CA ARG A 29 18.32 4.75 -31.91
C ARG A 29 18.53 3.46 -31.12
N VAL A 30 18.51 2.33 -31.83
CA VAL A 30 18.67 0.97 -31.31
C VAL A 30 20.07 0.43 -31.67
N GLU A 31 20.77 -0.17 -30.70
CA GLU A 31 22.01 -0.94 -30.91
C GLU A 31 21.81 -2.46 -30.76
N VAL A 32 22.81 -3.24 -31.17
CA VAL A 32 22.70 -4.67 -31.51
C VAL A 32 22.83 -5.61 -30.30
N VAL A 33 22.08 -6.72 -30.31
CA VAL A 33 22.09 -7.76 -29.27
C VAL A 33 23.39 -8.59 -29.32
N PRO A 34 24.03 -8.92 -28.18
CA PRO A 34 25.24 -9.75 -28.16
C PRO A 34 25.05 -11.18 -28.70
N MET A 35 26.06 -11.67 -29.43
CA MET A 35 26.03 -12.96 -30.16
C MET A 35 25.72 -14.20 -29.31
N LEU A 36 25.97 -14.16 -28.00
CA LEU A 36 25.76 -15.29 -27.07
C LEU A 36 24.29 -15.76 -26.96
N LEU A 37 23.31 -14.94 -27.36
CA LEU A 37 21.89 -15.31 -27.31
C LEU A 37 21.40 -16.01 -28.59
N HIS A 38 22.03 -15.77 -29.75
CA HIS A 38 21.61 -16.37 -31.02
C HIS A 38 21.66 -17.90 -30.99
N ASP A 39 22.76 -18.43 -30.45
CA ASP A 39 23.06 -19.86 -30.38
C ASP A 39 22.05 -20.66 -29.53
N LEU A 40 21.34 -19.98 -28.59
CA LEU A 40 20.26 -20.57 -27.80
C LEU A 40 18.93 -20.61 -28.58
N PHE A 41 18.63 -19.55 -29.35
CA PHE A 41 17.42 -19.48 -30.18
C PHE A 41 17.46 -20.45 -31.37
N ASP A 42 18.61 -20.60 -32.04
CA ASP A 42 18.74 -21.52 -33.17
C ASP A 42 18.54 -22.99 -32.77
N ARG A 43 19.04 -23.39 -31.58
CA ARG A 43 18.79 -24.74 -31.03
C ARG A 43 17.32 -24.99 -30.70
N LEU A 44 16.57 -23.96 -30.30
CA LEU A 44 15.12 -24.06 -30.04
C LEU A 44 14.29 -24.09 -31.33
N SER A 45 14.75 -23.45 -32.41
CA SER A 45 14.06 -23.40 -33.71
C SER A 45 14.11 -24.74 -34.49
N GLN A 46 15.09 -25.61 -34.21
CA GLN A 46 15.30 -26.84 -34.97
C GLN A 46 14.34 -28.00 -34.59
N ARG A 47 13.64 -27.95 -33.45
CA ARG A 47 12.65 -28.99 -33.07
C ARG A 47 11.26 -28.67 -33.63
N LYS A 48 11.01 -29.10 -34.87
CA LYS A 48 9.72 -28.94 -35.56
C LYS A 48 8.62 -29.86 -35.03
N SER A 49 7.71 -29.31 -34.23
CA SER A 49 6.28 -29.70 -34.21
C SER A 49 5.49 -28.68 -33.38
N TYR A 50 5.11 -27.56 -34.00
CA TYR A 50 4.39 -26.46 -33.36
C TYR A 50 2.89 -26.49 -33.69
N LEU A 51 2.06 -26.38 -32.65
CA LEU A 51 0.75 -25.73 -32.71
C LEU A 51 0.66 -24.73 -31.54
N PRO A 52 -0.12 -23.65 -31.68
CA PRO A 52 0.17 -22.41 -30.97
C PRO A 52 -0.36 -22.36 -29.53
N ASN A 53 0.27 -21.46 -28.78
CA ASN A 53 0.11 -21.15 -27.37
C ASN A 53 0.76 -22.16 -26.41
N GLN A 54 1.32 -21.60 -25.34
CA GLN A 54 1.70 -22.25 -24.08
C GLN A 54 3.15 -22.81 -24.04
N ILE A 55 3.71 -23.02 -22.84
CA ILE A 55 4.95 -22.26 -22.51
C ILE A 55 6.00 -22.93 -21.59
N ILE A 56 7.16 -22.28 -21.41
CA ILE A 56 8.33 -22.76 -20.65
C ILE A 56 8.77 -21.78 -19.54
N VAL A 57 9.15 -22.29 -18.37
CA VAL A 57 9.88 -21.55 -17.30
C VAL A 57 11.29 -22.14 -17.16
N LEU A 58 12.32 -21.28 -17.11
CA LEU A 58 13.72 -21.70 -16.96
C LEU A 58 14.36 -21.01 -15.74
N LEU A 59 14.87 -21.82 -14.81
CA LEU A 59 15.68 -21.41 -13.68
C LEU A 59 17.16 -21.60 -14.03
N THR A 60 17.96 -20.53 -13.91
CA THR A 60 19.41 -20.61 -14.04
C THR A 60 20.05 -20.50 -12.65
N THR A 61 20.94 -21.44 -12.32
CA THR A 61 21.52 -21.58 -10.98
C THR A 61 22.56 -20.51 -10.63
N THR A 62 22.97 -19.69 -11.60
CA THR A 62 24.05 -18.70 -11.46
C THR A 62 23.58 -17.24 -11.32
N MET A 63 22.31 -16.92 -11.62
CA MET A 63 21.82 -15.53 -11.69
C MET A 63 20.56 -15.23 -10.87
N ARG A 64 20.08 -16.19 -10.03
CA ARG A 64 18.87 -16.08 -9.17
C ARG A 64 17.66 -15.39 -9.84
N SER A 65 17.51 -15.57 -11.16
CA SER A 65 16.51 -14.90 -11.97
C SER A 65 15.53 -15.94 -12.54
N LEU A 66 14.23 -15.69 -12.37
CA LEU A 66 13.16 -16.55 -12.85
C LEU A 66 12.68 -16.08 -14.23
N LEU A 67 12.98 -16.84 -15.29
CA LEU A 67 12.45 -16.54 -16.63
C LEU A 67 11.12 -17.26 -16.83
N VAL A 68 10.02 -16.55 -16.68
CA VAL A 68 8.65 -17.05 -16.92
C VAL A 68 8.17 -16.62 -18.30
N LEU A 69 7.80 -17.59 -19.14
CA LEU A 69 6.89 -17.39 -20.26
C LEU A 69 5.47 -17.88 -19.77
N GLN A 70 4.31 -17.56 -20.41
CA GLN A 70 2.95 -17.94 -19.93
C GLN A 70 2.08 -18.96 -20.75
N GLY A 71 1.60 -20.06 -20.13
CA GLY A 71 0.53 -20.95 -20.64
C GLY A 71 0.53 -22.43 -20.18
N LYS A 72 -0.66 -23.05 -20.21
CA LYS A 72 -1.09 -24.43 -19.82
C LYS A 72 -0.65 -25.55 -20.81
N SER A 73 -0.52 -26.81 -20.44
CA SER A 73 -0.89 -27.46 -19.18
C SER A 73 0.27 -28.30 -18.65
N ALA A 74 0.25 -28.50 -17.33
CA ALA A 74 0.97 -29.59 -16.70
C ALA A 74 0.57 -30.93 -17.35
N ASP A 75 1.58 -31.77 -17.62
CA ASP A 75 1.53 -33.25 -17.53
C ASP A 75 2.90 -33.92 -17.81
N VAL A 76 3.98 -33.17 -18.06
CA VAL A 76 5.35 -33.73 -18.25
C VAL A 76 6.37 -33.17 -17.25
N ALA A 77 6.03 -33.17 -15.96
CA ALA A 77 6.95 -32.84 -14.86
C ALA A 77 7.45 -34.07 -14.07
N LYS A 78 7.45 -35.27 -14.70
CA LYS A 78 7.92 -36.53 -14.09
C LYS A 78 9.01 -37.29 -14.88
N LEU A 79 9.45 -36.77 -16.04
CA LEU A 79 10.38 -37.49 -16.95
C LEU A 79 11.63 -36.69 -17.36
N ALA A 80 11.93 -35.57 -16.70
CA ALA A 80 13.04 -34.67 -17.06
C ALA A 80 14.03 -34.40 -15.91
N ILE A 81 14.13 -35.32 -14.93
CA ILE A 81 15.21 -35.31 -13.92
C ILE A 81 16.20 -36.43 -14.29
N PRO A 82 17.41 -36.12 -14.80
CA PRO A 82 18.51 -37.07 -14.83
C PRO A 82 18.90 -37.41 -13.38
N ALA A 83 18.84 -38.69 -13.03
CA ALA A 83 19.24 -39.14 -11.71
C ALA A 83 20.77 -39.05 -11.52
N THR A 84 21.23 -38.22 -10.60
CA THR A 84 22.58 -38.33 -10.03
C THR A 84 22.51 -39.04 -8.68
N ARG A 85 22.79 -40.35 -8.69
CA ARG A 85 22.95 -41.17 -7.48
C ARG A 85 24.21 -40.78 -6.69
N SER A 86 24.07 -40.73 -5.37
CA SER A 86 25.08 -41.16 -4.40
C SER A 86 24.32 -41.70 -3.17
N LEU A 87 24.04 -43.01 -3.10
CA LEU A 87 24.85 -44.09 -2.52
C LEU A 87 24.93 -44.10 -0.98
N ASN A 88 24.70 -45.31 -0.42
CA ASN A 88 24.78 -45.75 0.98
C ASN A 88 23.62 -45.31 1.90
N GLY A 89 22.88 -46.21 2.57
CA GLY A 89 22.95 -47.68 2.62
C GLY A 89 21.72 -48.35 3.27
N SER A 90 21.79 -49.67 3.46
CA SER A 90 20.79 -50.62 4.03
C SER A 90 20.03 -50.14 5.30
N SER A 91 18.87 -50.70 5.69
CA SER A 91 18.35 -52.08 5.52
C SER A 91 16.82 -52.23 5.72
N ASN A 92 16.29 -53.38 5.28
CA ASN A 92 15.06 -54.12 5.69
C ASN A 92 14.27 -53.61 6.92
N GLY A 93 12.93 -53.74 6.99
CA GLY A 93 11.95 -54.41 6.12
C GLY A 93 10.68 -54.79 6.92
N GLY A 94 9.61 -55.28 6.27
CA GLY A 94 8.42 -55.80 6.97
C GLY A 94 7.11 -55.68 6.17
N SER A 95 6.48 -56.82 5.89
CA SER A 95 5.15 -56.95 5.26
C SER A 95 4.01 -56.84 6.28
N SER A 96 2.76 -56.57 5.89
CA SER A 96 1.79 -57.65 5.58
C SER A 96 0.52 -57.18 4.85
N LEU A 97 -0.13 -58.12 4.13
CA LEU A 97 -1.50 -58.02 3.60
C LEU A 97 -2.54 -58.20 4.75
N VAL A 98 -3.88 -58.20 4.59
CA VAL A 98 -4.77 -59.08 3.78
C VAL A 98 -6.18 -58.45 3.57
N ASP A 99 -6.93 -58.98 2.57
CA ASP A 99 -8.38 -58.84 2.30
C ASP A 99 -9.30 -59.33 3.48
N GLU A 100 -10.65 -59.37 3.48
CA GLU A 100 -11.67 -59.65 2.43
C GLU A 100 -13.13 -59.38 2.94
N LYS A 101 -14.13 -59.21 2.03
CA LYS A 101 -15.60 -59.60 2.02
C LYS A 101 -16.48 -59.72 3.32
N SER A 102 -17.83 -59.68 3.34
CA SER A 102 -18.94 -59.35 2.39
C SER A 102 -20.35 -59.26 3.07
N THR A 103 -21.35 -58.71 2.35
CA THR A 103 -22.81 -59.08 2.30
C THR A 103 -23.75 -59.17 3.54
N ASP A 104 -24.68 -58.22 3.60
CA ASP A 104 -26.16 -58.36 3.40
C ASP A 104 -27.20 -58.79 4.50
N SER A 105 -28.19 -57.89 4.67
CA SER A 105 -29.64 -58.10 4.94
C SER A 105 -30.26 -58.39 6.33
N ALA A 106 -31.50 -57.87 6.45
CA ALA A 106 -32.64 -58.27 7.31
C ALA A 106 -32.93 -57.52 8.65
N ARG A 107 -34.25 -57.36 8.90
CA ARG A 107 -34.99 -56.52 9.89
C ARG A 107 -35.68 -57.44 10.93
N PRO A 108 -36.23 -56.98 12.10
CA PRO A 108 -37.49 -56.21 12.12
C PRO A 108 -37.71 -55.23 13.32
N SER A 109 -38.97 -54.81 13.48
CA SER A 109 -39.53 -53.56 14.07
C SER A 109 -40.05 -53.58 15.53
N VAL A 110 -40.02 -52.40 16.20
CA VAL A 110 -41.11 -51.72 16.98
C VAL A 110 -40.77 -50.18 17.03
N GLY A 111 -41.68 -49.18 17.10
CA GLY A 111 -43.13 -49.17 16.80
C GLY A 111 -44.08 -48.22 17.60
N VAL A 112 -43.79 -46.93 17.87
CA VAL A 112 -44.70 -46.03 18.66
C VAL A 112 -44.99 -44.62 18.03
N SER A 113 -46.29 -44.35 17.87
CA SER A 113 -47.07 -43.09 17.94
C SER A 113 -46.71 -41.77 17.21
N ARG A 114 -47.32 -41.67 16.02
CA ARG A 114 -47.96 -40.51 15.34
C ARG A 114 -48.46 -39.32 16.18
N VAL A 115 -48.11 -38.09 15.76
CA VAL A 115 -48.95 -36.86 15.82
C VAL A 115 -48.89 -36.18 14.43
N GLN A 116 -49.94 -35.46 14.03
CA GLN A 116 -50.22 -35.09 12.63
C GLN A 116 -49.58 -33.77 12.15
N THR A 117 -49.14 -33.77 10.89
CA THR A 117 -48.91 -32.58 10.06
C THR A 117 -50.16 -32.21 9.25
N PRO A 118 -50.52 -30.92 9.10
CA PRO A 118 -51.31 -30.42 7.98
C PRO A 118 -50.39 -30.03 6.79
N ALA A 119 -50.98 -29.97 5.59
CA ALA A 119 -50.24 -29.85 4.32
C ALA A 119 -50.08 -28.40 3.80
N MET A 120 -49.26 -28.30 2.74
CA MET A 120 -48.80 -27.10 2.02
C MET A 120 -49.79 -25.94 1.84
N ALA A 121 -49.24 -24.73 1.90
CA ALA A 121 -49.63 -23.62 1.03
C ALA A 121 -48.37 -23.09 0.31
N THR A 122 -48.25 -23.34 -0.99
CA THR A 122 -47.17 -22.82 -1.84
C THR A 122 -47.43 -21.37 -2.22
N TYR A 123 -46.77 -20.42 -1.56
CA TYR A 123 -46.73 -19.02 -2.00
C TYR A 123 -45.66 -18.84 -3.08
N ASN A 124 -46.07 -18.97 -4.34
CA ASN A 124 -45.31 -18.42 -5.46
C ASN A 124 -45.43 -16.89 -5.42
N SER A 125 -44.57 -16.23 -4.66
CA SER A 125 -44.38 -14.79 -4.76
C SER A 125 -43.65 -14.48 -6.07
N PRO A 126 -44.17 -13.58 -6.94
CA PRO A 126 -43.38 -13.09 -8.06
C PRO A 126 -42.14 -12.35 -7.54
N PRO A 127 -41.05 -12.25 -8.33
CA PRO A 127 -39.93 -11.39 -7.97
C PRO A 127 -40.45 -9.98 -7.74
N LEU A 128 -39.98 -9.35 -6.64
CA LEU A 128 -40.27 -7.95 -6.37
C LEU A 128 -39.86 -7.12 -7.59
N PRO A 129 -40.70 -6.16 -8.06
CA PRO A 129 -40.27 -5.24 -9.09
C PRO A 129 -39.04 -4.49 -8.58
N PRO A 130 -38.11 -4.06 -9.46
CA PRO A 130 -37.05 -3.15 -9.06
C PRO A 130 -37.69 -1.93 -8.36
N PRO A 131 -37.06 -1.39 -7.30
CA PRO A 131 -37.61 -0.21 -6.62
C PRO A 131 -37.82 0.88 -7.67
N PRO A 132 -38.95 1.63 -7.60
CA PRO A 132 -39.22 2.67 -8.57
C PRO A 132 -38.04 3.65 -8.59
N LEU A 133 -37.53 3.95 -9.78
CA LEU A 133 -36.56 5.06 -9.94
C LEU A 133 -37.15 6.27 -9.22
N ALA A 134 -36.45 6.77 -8.21
CA ALA A 134 -36.86 7.96 -7.48
C ALA A 134 -36.89 9.14 -8.47
N ALA A 135 -38.10 9.54 -8.85
CA ALA A 135 -38.29 10.55 -9.87
C ALA A 135 -38.12 11.95 -9.26
N ALA A 136 -37.22 12.72 -9.87
CA ALA A 136 -37.10 14.18 -9.76
C ALA A 136 -36.79 14.77 -8.37
N GLY A 137 -35.50 15.06 -8.15
CA GLY A 137 -35.03 15.86 -7.00
C GLY A 137 -33.52 16.09 -7.01
N GLU A 138 -32.76 15.13 -7.53
CA GLU A 138 -31.31 15.27 -7.72
C GLU A 138 -31.00 16.21 -8.89
N GLY A 139 -30.08 17.14 -8.67
CA GLY A 139 -29.56 18.00 -9.74
C GLY A 139 -28.83 17.18 -10.81
N GLU A 140 -28.74 17.73 -12.02
CA GLU A 140 -28.14 17.09 -13.20
C GLU A 140 -26.70 16.58 -12.96
N HIS A 141 -25.99 17.21 -12.01
CA HIS A 141 -24.64 16.88 -11.57
C HIS A 141 -24.62 16.74 -10.03
N PRO A 142 -25.04 15.60 -9.45
CA PRO A 142 -25.20 15.47 -8.01
C PRO A 142 -23.82 15.25 -7.35
N ARG A 143 -23.48 16.15 -6.42
CA ARG A 143 -22.21 16.18 -5.68
C ARG A 143 -22.32 17.07 -4.45
N HIS A 144 -21.48 16.82 -3.45
CA HIS A 144 -21.54 17.50 -2.15
C HIS A 144 -20.14 17.84 -1.64
N HIS A 145 -19.98 19.04 -1.06
CA HIS A 145 -18.77 19.48 -0.35
C HIS A 145 -19.04 19.45 1.16
N LEU A 146 -18.44 18.50 1.86
CA LEU A 146 -18.55 18.31 3.30
C LEU A 146 -17.33 18.97 3.97
N ARG A 147 -17.53 20.10 4.65
CA ARG A 147 -16.43 20.85 5.26
C ARG A 147 -16.03 20.32 6.62
N GLY A 148 -14.73 20.26 6.91
CA GLY A 148 -14.19 19.83 8.22
C GLY A 148 -14.66 18.43 8.64
N PHE A 149 -14.85 17.53 7.67
CA PHE A 149 -15.37 16.18 7.90
C PHE A 149 -14.36 15.28 8.63
N LEU A 150 -13.07 15.42 8.33
CA LEU A 150 -11.99 14.82 9.12
C LEU A 150 -11.45 15.84 10.12
N SER A 151 -11.03 15.35 11.29
CA SER A 151 -10.34 16.20 12.27
C SER A 151 -8.92 16.51 11.81
N HIS A 152 -8.35 17.63 12.30
CA HIS A 152 -6.96 17.99 12.00
C HIS A 152 -5.98 16.87 12.39
N GLU A 153 -6.20 16.19 13.52
CA GLU A 153 -5.34 15.10 13.96
C GLU A 153 -5.45 13.89 13.03
N THR A 154 -6.67 13.54 12.58
CA THR A 154 -6.88 12.49 11.58
C THR A 154 -6.18 12.82 10.26
N CYS A 155 -6.21 14.08 9.81
CA CYS A 155 -5.45 14.52 8.64
C CYS A 155 -3.94 14.35 8.86
N LYS A 156 -3.40 14.74 10.02
CA LYS A 156 -1.97 14.63 10.33
C LYS A 156 -1.49 13.19 10.49
N GLU A 157 -2.30 12.32 11.06
CA GLU A 157 -2.04 10.88 11.13
C GLU A 157 -1.97 10.25 9.71
N LEU A 158 -2.92 10.58 8.83
CA LEU A 158 -2.89 10.12 7.44
C LEU A 158 -1.75 10.75 6.61
N GLU A 159 -1.40 12.02 6.84
CA GLU A 159 -0.20 12.65 6.26
C GLU A 159 1.07 11.89 6.68
N PHE A 160 1.18 11.54 7.97
CA PHE A 160 2.29 10.74 8.49
C PHE A 160 2.37 9.38 7.77
N VAL A 161 1.29 8.60 7.73
CA VAL A 161 1.26 7.29 7.06
C VAL A 161 1.65 7.42 5.59
N HIS A 162 1.13 8.41 4.86
CA HIS A 162 1.46 8.59 3.45
C HIS A 162 2.92 8.98 3.23
N ARG A 163 3.43 9.96 3.98
CA ARG A 163 4.81 10.44 3.83
C ARG A 163 5.83 9.43 4.32
N SER A 164 5.44 8.50 5.17
CA SER A 164 6.31 7.42 5.62
C SER A 164 6.25 6.16 4.75
N CYS A 165 5.14 5.91 4.05
CA CYS A 165 4.88 4.66 3.32
C CYS A 165 4.54 4.90 1.83
N GLY A 166 4.96 6.03 1.27
CA GLY A 166 4.69 6.42 -0.11
C GLY A 166 5.61 5.75 -1.12
N ALA A 167 5.03 5.11 -2.13
CA ALA A 167 5.71 4.61 -3.32
C ALA A 167 5.39 5.49 -4.54
N ALA A 168 6.22 5.46 -5.57
CA ALA A 168 5.96 6.15 -6.84
C ALA A 168 4.62 5.69 -7.43
N GLY A 169 3.75 6.65 -7.78
CA GLY A 169 2.48 6.38 -8.42
C GLY A 169 2.64 6.07 -9.90
N TYR A 170 1.60 5.50 -10.52
CA TYR A 170 1.62 5.16 -11.95
C TYR A 170 1.66 6.39 -12.88
N ARG A 171 1.32 7.59 -12.36
CA ARG A 171 1.38 8.86 -13.10
C ARG A 171 2.67 9.61 -12.80
N PRO A 172 3.23 10.36 -13.78
CA PRO A 172 4.29 11.32 -13.52
C PRO A 172 3.93 12.26 -12.36
N SER A 173 4.93 12.60 -11.54
CA SER A 173 4.80 13.47 -10.37
C SER A 173 3.81 13.03 -9.26
N VAL A 174 3.36 11.76 -9.23
CA VAL A 174 2.47 11.25 -8.18
C VAL A 174 3.18 10.30 -7.24
N VAL A 175 2.87 10.38 -5.94
CA VAL A 175 3.21 9.36 -4.92
C VAL A 175 1.92 8.75 -4.39
N SER A 176 1.90 7.45 -4.13
CA SER A 176 0.71 6.72 -3.66
C SER A 176 1.02 5.74 -2.52
N THR A 177 0.06 5.59 -1.60
CA THR A 177 0.03 4.55 -0.57
C THR A 177 -1.36 3.92 -0.56
N SER A 178 -1.48 2.69 -1.05
CA SER A 178 -2.71 1.89 -0.97
C SER A 178 -2.69 0.98 0.26
N LEU A 179 -3.86 0.54 0.74
CA LEU A 179 -3.92 -0.40 1.87
C LEU A 179 -3.21 -1.73 1.60
N PRO A 180 -3.30 -2.34 0.39
CA PRO A 180 -2.50 -3.52 0.05
C PRO A 180 -0.98 -3.27 0.08
N HIS A 181 -0.52 -2.05 -0.25
CA HIS A 181 0.91 -1.71 -0.11
C HIS A 181 1.33 -1.72 1.36
N LEU A 182 0.55 -1.11 2.26
CA LEU A 182 0.81 -1.15 3.71
C LEU A 182 0.85 -2.59 4.24
N ALA A 183 -0.10 -3.44 3.84
CA ALA A 183 -0.13 -4.85 4.23
C ALA A 183 1.10 -5.63 3.72
N ALA A 184 1.57 -5.34 2.49
CA ALA A 184 2.71 -6.00 1.88
C ALA A 184 4.08 -5.55 2.43
N THR A 185 4.21 -4.31 2.91
CA THR A 185 5.47 -3.76 3.46
C THR A 185 5.61 -3.91 4.97
N GLY A 186 4.90 -4.85 5.60
CA GLY A 186 4.91 -5.04 7.06
C GLY A 186 4.27 -3.89 7.86
N CYS A 187 3.58 -2.97 7.18
CA CYS A 187 2.95 -1.78 7.75
C CYS A 187 1.44 -1.95 7.97
N GLY A 188 0.92 -3.20 7.98
CA GLY A 188 -0.52 -3.47 8.02
C GLY A 188 -1.26 -2.86 9.21
N HIS A 189 -0.58 -2.64 10.34
CA HIS A 189 -1.13 -1.94 11.51
C HIS A 189 -1.54 -0.49 11.20
N LEU A 190 -0.88 0.18 10.25
CA LEU A 190 -1.21 1.53 9.77
C LEU A 190 -2.48 1.59 8.92
N ILE A 191 -3.19 0.48 8.69
CA ILE A 191 -4.53 0.49 8.09
C ILE A 191 -5.59 0.95 9.11
N LEU A 192 -5.35 0.80 10.41
CA LEU A 192 -6.34 1.12 11.45
C LEU A 192 -6.84 2.57 11.44
N PRO A 193 -6.01 3.62 11.24
CA PRO A 193 -6.48 5.00 11.08
C PRO A 193 -7.48 5.20 9.94
N PHE A 194 -7.46 4.34 8.92
CA PHE A 194 -8.40 4.43 7.80
C PHE A 194 -9.77 3.84 8.11
N VAL A 195 -9.87 2.82 8.98
CA VAL A 195 -11.12 2.07 9.19
C VAL A 195 -12.31 2.98 9.58
N PRO A 196 -12.24 3.81 10.65
CA PRO A 196 -13.34 4.72 10.98
C PRO A 196 -13.56 5.82 9.92
N VAL A 197 -12.56 6.11 9.08
CA VAL A 197 -12.70 7.08 7.99
C VAL A 197 -13.44 6.46 6.80
N ARG A 198 -13.13 5.21 6.43
CA ARG A 198 -13.81 4.45 5.35
C ARG A 198 -15.29 4.28 5.67
N GLU A 199 -15.62 3.90 6.90
CA GLU A 199 -17.02 3.76 7.35
C GLU A 199 -17.77 5.08 7.27
N ARG A 200 -17.27 6.13 7.92
CA ARG A 200 -17.91 7.45 7.91
C ARG A 200 -18.10 8.00 6.49
N LEU A 201 -17.12 7.78 5.60
CA LEU A 201 -17.21 8.18 4.19
C LEU A 201 -18.27 7.39 3.42
N ARG A 202 -18.34 6.07 3.61
CA ARG A 202 -19.41 5.23 3.04
C ARG A 202 -20.77 5.74 3.49
N ASP A 203 -20.98 5.88 4.80
CA ASP A 203 -22.24 6.35 5.39
C ASP A 203 -22.63 7.76 4.86
N ALA A 204 -21.64 8.65 4.66
CA ALA A 204 -21.85 9.98 4.10
C ALA A 204 -22.24 9.94 2.60
N VAL A 205 -21.64 9.05 1.81
CA VAL A 205 -22.02 8.85 0.39
C VAL A 205 -23.40 8.21 0.30
N GLU A 206 -23.67 7.16 1.08
CA GLU A 206 -24.99 6.51 1.12
C GLU A 206 -26.11 7.46 1.53
N SER A 207 -25.86 8.33 2.51
CA SER A 207 -26.80 9.38 2.92
C SER A 207 -26.99 10.46 1.85
N ALA A 208 -25.93 10.84 1.12
CA ALA A 208 -25.99 11.91 0.13
C ALA A 208 -26.76 11.48 -1.14
N PHE A 209 -26.60 10.22 -1.55
CA PHE A 209 -27.23 9.65 -2.76
C PHE A 209 -28.39 8.69 -2.45
N SER A 210 -28.94 8.76 -1.23
CA SER A 210 -30.12 8.00 -0.77
C SER A 210 -30.05 6.48 -1.04
N CYS A 211 -28.87 5.88 -0.85
CA CYS A 211 -28.61 4.45 -1.10
C CYS A 211 -28.00 3.74 0.13
N PRO A 212 -28.74 3.64 1.25
CA PRO A 212 -28.23 3.05 2.50
C PRO A 212 -27.94 1.54 2.36
N PHE A 213 -26.79 1.13 2.90
CA PHE A 213 -26.27 -0.24 2.93
C PHE A 213 -26.07 -0.90 1.55
N ASP A 214 -25.84 -0.11 0.52
CA ASP A 214 -25.73 -0.56 -0.88
C ASP A 214 -24.31 -0.41 -1.45
N LEU A 215 -23.34 0.08 -0.66
CA LEU A 215 -22.00 0.41 -1.14
C LEU A 215 -20.87 -0.41 -0.50
N PHE A 216 -20.05 -0.99 -1.38
CA PHE A 216 -18.75 -1.56 -1.07
C PHE A 216 -17.64 -0.56 -1.42
N VAL A 217 -16.51 -0.64 -0.71
CA VAL A 217 -15.32 0.18 -1.04
C VAL A 217 -14.52 -0.60 -2.08
N GLU A 218 -14.44 -0.08 -3.31
CA GLU A 218 -13.65 -0.70 -4.39
C GLU A 218 -12.14 -0.51 -4.15
N PHE A 219 -11.77 0.64 -3.57
CA PHE A 219 -10.39 1.06 -3.42
C PHE A 219 -10.25 2.17 -2.39
N THR A 220 -9.16 2.10 -1.60
CA THR A 220 -8.73 3.15 -0.68
C THR A 220 -7.26 3.49 -0.92
N GLY A 221 -6.93 4.77 -1.15
CA GLY A 221 -5.55 5.20 -1.35
C GLY A 221 -5.25 6.63 -0.92
N LEU A 222 -4.10 6.82 -0.27
CA LEU A 222 -3.49 8.14 -0.06
C LEU A 222 -2.67 8.50 -1.30
N ILE A 223 -2.94 9.67 -1.88
CA ILE A 223 -2.36 10.14 -3.14
C ILE A 223 -1.79 11.55 -2.93
N SER A 224 -0.49 11.71 -3.18
CA SER A 224 0.17 13.00 -3.31
C SER A 224 0.34 13.37 -4.78
N TRP A 225 -0.25 14.50 -5.15
CA TRP A 225 0.04 15.16 -6.42
C TRP A 225 1.15 16.17 -6.14
N CYS A 226 2.36 15.86 -6.60
CA CYS A 226 3.53 16.72 -6.42
C CYS A 226 3.62 17.72 -7.58
N LYS A 227 4.58 18.66 -7.52
CA LYS A 227 4.74 19.65 -8.59
C LYS A 227 4.80 19.04 -10.00
N GLY A 228 4.03 19.60 -10.92
CA GLY A 228 3.88 19.14 -12.30
C GLY A 228 2.84 18.01 -12.51
N ALA A 229 2.25 17.47 -11.44
CA ALA A 229 1.17 16.49 -11.56
C ALA A 229 -0.15 17.18 -11.94
N SER A 230 -0.86 16.60 -12.91
CA SER A 230 -2.18 17.01 -13.37
C SER A 230 -2.93 15.81 -13.96
N ILE A 231 -4.25 15.93 -14.13
CA ILE A 231 -5.06 14.95 -14.87
C ILE A 231 -6.13 15.71 -15.67
N GLY A 232 -6.22 15.42 -16.97
CA GLY A 232 -7.22 16.01 -17.86
C GLY A 232 -8.65 15.55 -17.57
N TRP A 233 -9.60 16.07 -18.37
CA TRP A 233 -11.02 15.77 -18.25
C TRP A 233 -11.33 14.27 -18.36
N HIS A 234 -11.98 13.72 -17.33
CA HIS A 234 -12.44 12.34 -17.27
C HIS A 234 -13.60 12.15 -16.27
N SER A 235 -14.40 11.10 -16.48
CA SER A 235 -15.17 10.47 -15.41
C SER A 235 -14.34 9.34 -14.76
N ASP A 236 -14.65 9.00 -13.51
CA ASP A 236 -13.97 7.91 -12.81
C ASP A 236 -14.30 6.53 -13.38
N ASP A 237 -15.47 6.40 -14.05
CA ASP A 237 -15.95 5.19 -14.72
C ASP A 237 -15.45 5.04 -16.18
N ASN A 238 -14.55 5.91 -16.66
CA ASN A 238 -14.32 6.13 -18.10
C ASN A 238 -13.74 4.95 -18.90
N LYS A 239 -13.26 3.88 -18.25
CA LYS A 239 -12.67 2.69 -18.89
C LYS A 239 -13.43 1.41 -18.53
N PRO A 240 -13.43 0.37 -19.37
CA PRO A 240 -14.20 -0.87 -19.12
C PRO A 240 -13.95 -1.53 -17.76
N TYR A 241 -12.72 -1.48 -17.25
CA TYR A 241 -12.33 -2.04 -15.93
C TYR A 241 -12.61 -1.10 -14.74
N LEU A 242 -13.20 0.07 -14.99
CA LEU A 242 -13.62 1.07 -14.01
C LEU A 242 -15.15 1.27 -13.98
N LYS A 243 -15.89 0.61 -14.87
CA LYS A 243 -17.34 0.83 -15.07
C LYS A 243 -18.23 0.43 -13.90
N GLN A 244 -17.70 -0.35 -12.96
CA GLN A 244 -18.37 -0.72 -11.72
C GLN A 244 -18.50 0.45 -10.71
N ARG A 245 -17.73 1.53 -10.88
CA ARG A 245 -17.70 2.65 -9.95
C ARG A 245 -19.03 3.40 -9.97
N ALA A 246 -19.64 3.53 -8.81
CA ALA A 246 -20.86 4.30 -8.60
C ALA A 246 -20.56 5.72 -8.12
N PHE A 247 -19.65 5.86 -7.14
CA PHE A 247 -19.36 7.12 -6.47
C PHE A 247 -17.89 7.27 -6.13
N THR A 248 -17.44 8.51 -5.97
CA THR A 248 -16.09 8.89 -5.58
C THR A 248 -16.14 9.78 -4.34
N ALA A 249 -15.19 9.61 -3.42
CA ALA A 249 -14.92 10.55 -2.34
C ALA A 249 -13.44 10.97 -2.34
N VAL A 250 -13.20 12.29 -2.35
CA VAL A 250 -11.87 12.89 -2.27
C VAL A 250 -11.78 13.72 -0.99
N CYS A 251 -10.98 13.25 -0.04
CA CYS A 251 -10.74 13.92 1.24
C CYS A 251 -9.41 14.65 1.18
N TYR A 252 -9.39 15.93 1.53
CA TYR A 252 -8.19 16.76 1.53
C TYR A 252 -7.48 16.68 2.88
N LEU A 253 -6.18 16.46 2.86
CA LEU A 253 -5.39 16.28 4.08
C LEU A 253 -4.54 17.51 4.42
N ASN A 254 -4.30 18.40 3.46
CA ASN A 254 -3.56 19.64 3.65
C ASN A 254 -4.19 20.82 2.89
N ASP A 255 -3.72 22.04 3.19
CA ASP A 255 -4.42 23.28 2.82
C ASP A 255 -3.98 23.83 1.46
N HIS A 256 -4.93 24.07 0.54
CA HIS A 256 -4.66 24.83 -0.67
C HIS A 256 -4.26 26.28 -0.35
N GLY A 257 -3.34 26.85 -1.12
CA GLY A 257 -2.80 28.20 -0.95
C GLY A 257 -1.77 28.34 0.17
N LYS A 258 -1.73 27.38 1.12
CA LYS A 258 -0.80 27.36 2.25
C LYS A 258 0.24 26.24 2.14
N ASP A 259 -0.17 25.01 1.87
CA ASP A 259 0.72 23.85 1.78
C ASP A 259 1.04 23.46 0.31
N TYR A 260 0.13 23.78 -0.63
CA TYR A 260 0.33 23.63 -2.09
C TYR A 260 -0.42 24.72 -2.88
N LYS A 261 -0.12 24.85 -4.18
CA LYS A 261 -0.85 25.72 -5.14
C LYS A 261 -1.13 24.97 -6.44
N GLY A 262 -2.18 25.39 -7.16
CA GLY A 262 -2.78 24.57 -8.22
C GLY A 262 -3.35 23.28 -7.64
N GLY A 263 -3.50 22.24 -8.46
CA GLY A 263 -4.14 21.00 -8.03
C GLY A 263 -5.63 21.15 -7.71
N ILE A 264 -6.32 22.12 -8.31
CA ILE A 264 -7.75 22.35 -8.08
C ILE A 264 -8.55 21.28 -8.84
N LEU A 265 -9.47 20.63 -8.12
CA LEU A 265 -10.49 19.77 -8.71
C LEU A 265 -11.56 20.66 -9.36
N GLN A 266 -11.72 20.51 -10.67
CA GLN A 266 -12.68 21.25 -11.49
C GLN A 266 -13.65 20.29 -12.17
N PHE A 267 -14.93 20.64 -12.24
CA PHE A 267 -15.98 19.92 -12.95
C PHE A 267 -16.39 20.72 -14.20
N GLN A 268 -16.73 20.05 -15.30
CA GLN A 268 -17.11 20.76 -16.54
C GLN A 268 -18.42 21.54 -16.39
N ASP A 269 -19.41 20.90 -15.77
CA ASP A 269 -20.80 21.36 -15.76
C ASP A 269 -21.39 21.32 -14.34
N GLY A 270 -22.28 22.29 -14.06
CA GLY A 270 -23.00 22.49 -12.80
C GLY A 270 -22.15 23.04 -11.63
N GLU A 271 -22.75 23.10 -10.44
CA GLU A 271 -22.10 23.62 -9.22
C GLU A 271 -21.83 22.55 -8.14
N PRO A 272 -20.81 22.73 -7.26
CA PRO A 272 -19.71 23.67 -7.40
C PRO A 272 -18.81 23.29 -8.58
N SER A 273 -18.54 24.23 -9.48
CA SER A 273 -17.72 24.00 -10.69
C SER A 273 -16.22 23.84 -10.37
N CYS A 274 -15.76 24.39 -9.25
CA CYS A 274 -14.45 24.10 -8.67
C CYS A 274 -14.51 24.20 -7.14
N ILE A 275 -13.54 23.58 -6.45
CA ILE A 275 -13.49 23.61 -4.99
C ILE A 275 -12.09 24.05 -4.56
N THR A 276 -12.02 25.04 -3.65
CA THR A 276 -10.80 25.43 -2.94
C THR A 276 -10.84 24.79 -1.55
N PRO A 277 -10.12 23.68 -1.32
CA PRO A 277 -10.29 22.86 -0.12
C PRO A 277 -9.28 23.22 0.98
N VAL A 278 -9.69 23.00 2.21
CA VAL A 278 -8.81 22.99 3.40
C VAL A 278 -8.65 21.56 3.95
N ALA A 279 -7.66 21.35 4.81
CA ALA A 279 -7.47 20.08 5.48
C ALA A 279 -8.75 19.64 6.24
N GLY A 280 -9.21 18.44 5.94
CA GLY A 280 -10.41 17.83 6.52
C GLY A 280 -11.67 17.94 5.65
N ASP A 281 -11.66 18.74 4.58
CA ASP A 281 -12.77 18.81 3.63
C ASP A 281 -12.88 17.53 2.78
N VAL A 282 -14.11 17.15 2.44
CA VAL A 282 -14.41 16.01 1.57
C VAL A 282 -15.33 16.46 0.43
N VAL A 283 -15.06 15.95 -0.77
CA VAL A 283 -15.90 16.13 -1.96
C VAL A 283 -16.40 14.76 -2.40
N ILE A 284 -17.71 14.59 -2.49
CA ILE A 284 -18.36 13.35 -2.94
C ILE A 284 -19.18 13.61 -4.21
N TYR A 285 -19.11 12.72 -5.18
CA TYR A 285 -19.74 12.87 -6.50
C TYR A 285 -20.00 11.50 -7.17
N THR A 286 -20.87 11.44 -8.18
CA THR A 286 -21.06 10.23 -9.00
C THR A 286 -19.83 9.96 -9.84
N ALA A 287 -19.43 8.69 -10.00
CA ALA A 287 -18.24 8.33 -10.78
C ALA A 287 -18.44 8.43 -12.31
N ASP A 288 -19.68 8.66 -12.76
CA ASP A 288 -20.09 8.67 -14.16
C ASP A 288 -19.85 10.03 -14.86
N ASN A 289 -20.22 10.08 -16.15
CA ASN A 289 -20.03 11.26 -16.99
C ASN A 289 -20.83 12.50 -16.58
N ARG A 290 -21.76 12.41 -15.62
CA ARG A 290 -22.42 13.59 -15.03
C ARG A 290 -21.44 14.44 -14.21
N ASN A 291 -20.37 13.85 -13.71
CA ASN A 291 -19.31 14.55 -12.98
C ASN A 291 -17.97 14.43 -13.71
N ASN A 292 -17.94 14.74 -15.02
CA ASN A 292 -16.70 14.84 -15.78
C ASN A 292 -15.81 15.95 -15.20
N HIS A 293 -14.60 15.59 -14.79
CA HIS A 293 -13.74 16.43 -13.95
C HIS A 293 -12.26 16.34 -14.35
N CYS A 294 -11.47 17.32 -13.92
CA CYS A 294 -10.02 17.35 -14.07
C CYS A 294 -9.36 17.87 -12.78
N VAL A 295 -8.05 17.66 -12.66
CA VAL A 295 -7.24 18.35 -11.65
C VAL A 295 -6.15 19.12 -12.39
N ASP A 296 -6.14 20.45 -12.22
CA ASP A 296 -5.12 21.30 -12.83
C ASP A 296 -3.72 21.05 -12.23
N GLU A 297 -2.68 21.60 -12.87
CA GLU A 297 -1.30 21.33 -12.47
C GLU A 297 -1.01 21.84 -11.06
N VAL A 298 -0.46 20.98 -10.21
CA VAL A 298 0.16 21.41 -8.94
C VAL A 298 1.42 22.21 -9.27
N THR A 299 1.39 23.52 -9.05
CA THR A 299 2.48 24.44 -9.42
C THR A 299 3.54 24.60 -8.32
N GLU A 300 3.13 24.41 -7.06
CA GLU A 300 3.99 24.48 -5.86
C GLU A 300 3.51 23.48 -4.81
N GLY A 301 4.43 22.83 -4.09
CA GLY A 301 4.13 21.95 -2.96
C GLY A 301 3.61 20.56 -3.35
N GLU A 302 2.99 19.90 -2.38
CA GLU A 302 2.48 18.54 -2.44
C GLU A 302 1.00 18.56 -2.04
N ARG A 303 0.07 18.18 -2.93
CA ARG A 303 -1.37 18.10 -2.63
C ARG A 303 -1.71 16.68 -2.14
N LEU A 304 -2.05 16.54 -0.87
CA LEU A 304 -2.33 15.25 -0.24
C LEU A 304 -3.84 15.01 -0.14
N THR A 305 -4.29 13.88 -0.68
CA THR A 305 -5.68 13.44 -0.61
C THR A 305 -5.81 11.97 -0.22
N LEU A 306 -6.85 11.64 0.56
CA LEU A 306 -7.38 10.28 0.66
C LEU A 306 -8.51 10.13 -0.38
N THR A 307 -8.34 9.22 -1.33
CA THR A 307 -9.33 8.92 -2.37
C THR A 307 -9.96 7.55 -2.13
N LEU A 308 -11.29 7.50 -2.13
CA LEU A 308 -12.08 6.27 -2.13
C LEU A 308 -12.95 6.23 -3.39
N TRP A 309 -13.07 5.04 -3.97
CA TRP A 309 -14.09 4.72 -4.97
C TRP A 309 -15.06 3.68 -4.38
N PHE A 310 -16.34 3.88 -4.64
CA PHE A 310 -17.42 3.01 -4.16
C PHE A 310 -18.12 2.31 -5.32
N THR A 311 -18.54 1.07 -5.09
CA THR A 311 -19.20 0.21 -6.06
C THR A 311 -20.44 -0.43 -5.43
N ARG A 312 -21.43 -0.76 -6.26
CA ARG A 312 -22.59 -1.59 -5.88
C ARG A 312 -22.38 -3.07 -6.20
N ASP A 313 -21.26 -3.42 -6.84
CA ASP A 313 -20.86 -4.80 -7.12
C ASP A 313 -19.91 -5.32 -6.05
N SER A 314 -20.40 -6.25 -5.21
CA SER A 314 -19.62 -6.87 -4.13
C SER A 314 -18.42 -7.68 -4.62
N ALA A 315 -18.38 -8.14 -5.89
CA ALA A 315 -17.20 -8.78 -6.45
C ALA A 315 -16.01 -7.81 -6.58
N CYS A 316 -16.29 -6.51 -6.60
CA CYS A 316 -15.28 -5.46 -6.71
C CYS A 316 -14.76 -4.96 -5.35
N ASP A 317 -15.31 -5.42 -4.22
CA ASP A 317 -14.91 -5.02 -2.85
C ASP A 317 -13.39 -5.21 -2.58
N GLU A 318 -12.77 -4.22 -1.93
CA GLU A 318 -11.39 -4.20 -1.48
C GLU A 318 -11.15 -5.12 -0.28
N ASP A 319 -12.13 -5.26 0.62
CA ASP A 319 -11.94 -5.87 1.95
C ASP A 319 -11.51 -7.34 1.91
N PRO A 320 -12.19 -8.24 1.16
CA PRO A 320 -11.76 -9.65 1.07
C PRO A 320 -10.34 -9.80 0.51
N LYS A 321 -9.95 -8.93 -0.43
CA LYS A 321 -8.61 -8.92 -1.03
C LYS A 321 -7.57 -8.48 0.01
N LEU A 322 -7.85 -7.41 0.76
CA LEU A 322 -6.99 -6.86 1.79
C LEU A 322 -6.81 -7.82 2.98
N LEU A 323 -7.89 -8.48 3.43
CA LEU A 323 -7.85 -9.51 4.47
C LEU A 323 -7.03 -10.74 4.05
N SER A 324 -7.04 -11.08 2.75
CA SER A 324 -6.18 -12.12 2.20
C SER A 324 -4.69 -11.75 2.20
N PHE A 325 -4.33 -10.46 2.22
CA PHE A 325 -2.94 -10.03 2.42
C PHE A 325 -2.57 -9.98 3.90
N LEU A 326 -3.41 -9.39 4.73
CA LEU A 326 -3.18 -9.27 6.18
C LEU A 326 -2.98 -10.64 6.85
N SER A 327 -3.86 -11.61 6.58
CA SER A 327 -3.75 -12.97 7.10
C SER A 327 -2.44 -13.67 6.70
N LYS A 328 -2.03 -13.59 5.43
CA LYS A 328 -0.76 -14.16 4.95
C LYS A 328 0.44 -13.51 5.63
N THR A 329 0.43 -12.18 5.78
CA THR A 329 1.49 -11.43 6.44
C THR A 329 1.58 -11.81 7.92
N SER A 330 0.47 -11.84 8.65
CA SER A 330 0.43 -12.24 10.07
C SER A 330 0.94 -13.67 10.32
N LEU A 331 0.64 -14.61 9.43
CA LEU A 331 1.11 -16.01 9.53
C LEU A 331 2.62 -16.18 9.24
N SER A 332 3.30 -15.15 8.71
CA SER A 332 4.72 -15.23 8.35
C SER A 332 5.69 -14.81 9.48
N TYR A 333 5.18 -14.31 10.61
CA TYR A 333 5.98 -13.90 11.76
C TYR A 333 6.15 -15.05 12.76
N GLU A 334 7.35 -15.66 12.77
CA GLU A 334 7.76 -16.59 13.82
C GLU A 334 7.81 -15.89 15.20
N PRO A 335 7.32 -16.50 16.30
CA PRO A 335 6.83 -15.72 17.45
C PRO A 335 7.88 -15.06 18.36
N VAL A 336 9.18 -15.29 18.15
CA VAL A 336 10.13 -15.24 19.26
C VAL A 336 10.85 -13.89 19.43
N HIS A 337 11.32 -13.22 18.36
CA HIS A 337 12.22 -12.05 18.50
C HIS A 337 12.11 -10.88 17.49
N LYS A 338 11.14 -10.86 16.57
CA LYS A 338 10.94 -9.70 15.68
C LYS A 338 9.79 -8.83 16.18
N LYS A 339 10.05 -7.54 16.46
CA LYS A 339 8.98 -6.54 16.63
C LYS A 339 8.12 -6.53 15.35
N CYS A 340 6.85 -6.93 15.46
CA CYS A 340 5.97 -7.15 14.29
C CYS A 340 5.64 -5.89 13.48
N CYS A 341 6.03 -4.71 13.98
CA CYS A 341 5.72 -3.41 13.37
C CYS A 341 6.89 -2.83 12.55
N ILE A 342 8.04 -3.51 12.46
CA ILE A 342 9.18 -3.02 11.69
C ILE A 342 8.86 -3.16 10.18
N PRO A 343 8.88 -2.06 9.41
CA PRO A 343 8.54 -2.10 8.01
C PRO A 343 9.58 -2.88 7.19
N LEU A 344 9.10 -3.55 6.15
CA LEU A 344 9.90 -4.26 5.15
C LEU A 344 9.75 -3.51 3.82
N PRO A 345 10.80 -2.87 3.29
CA PRO A 345 10.71 -2.16 2.01
C PRO A 345 10.26 -3.09 0.87
N ALA A 346 9.37 -2.60 0.01
CA ALA A 346 9.18 -3.15 -1.32
C ALA A 346 10.48 -3.05 -2.17
N SER A 347 10.46 -3.60 -3.39
CA SER A 347 11.58 -3.45 -4.32
C SER A 347 11.90 -1.97 -4.58
N ASP A 348 13.19 -1.63 -4.61
CA ASP A 348 13.64 -0.24 -4.63
C ASP A 348 13.15 0.57 -5.84
N ASN A 349 12.83 -0.11 -6.95
CA ASN A 349 12.20 0.51 -8.12
C ASN A 349 10.83 1.15 -7.81
N MET A 350 10.11 0.69 -6.78
CA MET A 350 8.84 1.28 -6.33
C MET A 350 9.03 2.61 -5.61
N TYR A 351 10.23 2.90 -5.10
CA TYR A 351 10.54 4.18 -4.46
C TYR A 351 11.25 5.16 -5.39
N TRP A 352 11.54 4.78 -6.64
CA TRP A 352 12.19 5.65 -7.60
C TRP A 352 11.20 6.64 -8.23
N PHE A 353 11.28 7.90 -7.82
CA PHE A 353 10.49 8.99 -8.37
C PHE A 353 11.18 9.57 -9.60
N SER A 354 10.54 9.44 -10.77
CA SER A 354 11.07 9.96 -12.03
C SER A 354 10.48 11.33 -12.36
N TYR A 355 11.32 12.29 -12.75
CA TYR A 355 10.91 13.63 -13.17
C TYR A 355 11.78 14.15 -14.31
N ASN A 356 11.16 14.34 -15.48
CA ASN A 356 11.84 14.68 -16.74
C ASN A 356 12.98 13.69 -17.07
N GLN A 357 14.24 14.13 -17.05
CA GLN A 357 15.43 13.32 -17.35
C GLN A 357 16.21 12.91 -16.08
N SER A 358 15.63 13.14 -14.90
CA SER A 358 16.23 12.90 -13.58
C SER A 358 15.29 12.06 -12.71
N GLY A 359 15.78 11.60 -11.57
CA GLY A 359 14.92 11.05 -10.51
C GLY A 359 15.62 11.08 -9.16
N PHE A 360 14.94 10.55 -8.14
CA PHE A 360 15.47 10.33 -6.80
C PHE A 360 14.70 9.20 -6.10
N ASP A 361 15.30 8.60 -5.06
CA ASP A 361 14.58 7.72 -4.15
C ASP A 361 13.71 8.54 -3.16
N ILE A 362 12.42 8.22 -3.08
CA ILE A 362 11.43 8.93 -2.23
C ILE A 362 11.83 8.89 -0.75
N ARG A 363 12.39 7.78 -0.26
CA ARG A 363 12.77 7.62 1.15
C ARG A 363 13.94 8.54 1.47
N CYS A 364 14.95 8.56 0.61
CA CYS A 364 16.09 9.49 0.70
C CYS A 364 15.63 10.95 0.65
N ALA A 365 14.80 11.31 -0.33
CA ALA A 365 14.31 12.66 -0.51
C ALA A 365 13.53 13.17 0.72
N ARG A 366 12.59 12.37 1.25
CA ARG A 366 11.79 12.79 2.41
C ARG A 366 12.60 12.87 3.71
N VAL A 367 13.63 12.05 3.89
CA VAL A 367 14.58 12.20 5.01
C VAL A 367 15.47 13.43 4.81
N HIS A 368 15.95 13.68 3.59
CA HIS A 368 16.83 14.81 3.26
C HIS A 368 16.16 16.18 3.45
N ILE A 369 14.93 16.36 2.94
CA ILE A 369 14.17 17.62 3.10
C ILE A 369 13.96 17.99 4.57
N LEU A 370 13.86 17.00 5.44
CA LEU A 370 13.70 17.17 6.88
C LEU A 370 15.04 17.38 7.62
N GLY A 371 16.15 17.56 6.90
CA GLY A 371 17.48 17.88 7.42
C GLY A 371 18.32 16.66 7.84
N PHE A 372 17.84 15.44 7.57
CA PHE A 372 18.53 14.21 7.94
C PHE A 372 19.29 13.58 6.77
N CYS A 373 20.22 12.67 7.08
CA CYS A 373 20.87 11.79 6.11
C CYS A 373 21.05 10.38 6.66
N PHE A 374 21.22 9.39 5.79
CA PHE A 374 21.51 8.02 6.22
C PHE A 374 23.02 7.79 6.35
N HIS A 375 23.41 6.99 7.34
CA HIS A 375 24.79 6.53 7.60
C HIS A 375 24.83 5.01 7.67
N THR A 376 25.92 4.41 7.18
CA THR A 376 26.15 2.96 7.31
C THR A 376 26.28 2.54 8.77
N SER A 377 25.67 1.43 9.21
CA SER A 377 26.04 0.80 10.48
C SER A 377 27.39 0.10 10.35
N MET A 378 28.47 0.79 10.72
CA MET A 378 29.76 0.15 10.98
C MET A 378 29.71 -0.50 12.36
N ASP A 379 29.70 -1.83 12.41
CA ASP A 379 29.95 -2.59 13.63
C ASP A 379 31.46 -2.76 13.81
N GLU A 380 32.01 -2.40 14.98
CA GLU A 380 33.45 -2.47 15.26
C GLU A 380 34.01 -3.92 15.28
N GLU A 381 33.13 -4.94 15.29
CA GLU A 381 33.50 -6.37 15.37
C GLU A 381 33.29 -7.18 14.08
N ASN A 382 32.61 -6.63 13.07
CA ASN A 382 32.46 -7.26 11.77
C ASN A 382 32.90 -6.31 10.66
N ASN A 383 33.90 -6.72 9.88
CA ASN A 383 34.28 -6.07 8.64
C ASN A 383 33.14 -6.19 7.60
N PHE A 384 32.08 -5.42 7.78
CA PHE A 384 31.09 -5.15 6.73
C PHE A 384 31.75 -4.21 5.73
N VAL A 385 32.64 -4.78 4.92
CA VAL A 385 33.22 -4.10 3.76
C VAL A 385 32.04 -3.77 2.86
N VAL A 386 31.62 -2.50 2.87
CA VAL A 386 30.80 -1.94 1.80
C VAL A 386 31.63 -2.13 0.54
N SER A 387 31.26 -3.14 -0.26
CA SER A 387 31.92 -3.35 -1.54
C SER A 387 31.74 -2.09 -2.37
N ALA A 388 32.76 -1.67 -3.11
CA ALA A 388 32.64 -0.53 -4.03
C ALA A 388 31.64 -0.78 -5.18
N GLU A 389 31.01 -1.96 -5.21
CA GLU A 389 30.01 -2.42 -6.16
C GLU A 389 28.58 -2.47 -5.60
N ASP A 390 28.35 -2.25 -4.29
CA ASP A 390 27.00 -2.18 -3.71
C ASP A 390 26.29 -0.91 -4.20
N ASP A 391 25.11 -1.05 -4.82
CA ASP A 391 24.28 0.11 -5.19
C ASP A 391 23.88 0.88 -3.91
N PRO A 392 24.13 2.21 -3.82
CA PRO A 392 23.73 3.01 -2.67
C PRO A 392 22.25 2.87 -2.28
N ILE A 393 21.36 2.57 -3.24
CA ILE A 393 19.94 2.36 -2.98
C ILE A 393 19.69 1.02 -2.26
N GLU A 394 20.41 -0.06 -2.59
CA GLU A 394 20.29 -1.35 -1.89
C GLU A 394 20.70 -1.25 -0.40
N LEU A 395 21.60 -0.30 -0.08
CA LEU A 395 21.99 -0.02 1.31
C LEU A 395 20.82 0.53 2.16
N LEU A 396 19.76 1.06 1.54
CA LEU A 396 18.52 1.45 2.23
C LEU A 396 17.71 0.25 2.72
N GLY A 397 17.93 -0.94 2.16
CA GLY A 397 17.35 -2.20 2.65
C GLY A 397 18.11 -2.81 3.83
N LYS A 398 19.31 -2.32 4.14
CA LYS A 398 20.21 -2.83 5.19
C LYS A 398 20.09 -1.99 6.48
N PRO A 399 20.53 -2.50 7.64
CA PRO A 399 20.61 -1.71 8.87
C PRO A 399 21.44 -0.43 8.68
N LEU A 400 20.96 0.67 9.24
CA LEU A 400 21.56 1.99 9.06
C LEU A 400 21.30 2.93 10.24
N ARG A 401 21.99 4.06 10.27
CA ARG A 401 21.83 5.14 11.26
C ARG A 401 21.31 6.41 10.59
N LEU A 402 20.73 7.31 11.39
CA LEU A 402 20.36 8.66 10.96
C LEU A 402 21.42 9.66 11.43
N GLY A 403 21.89 10.50 10.51
CA GLY A 403 22.68 11.69 10.81
C GLY A 403 21.87 12.96 10.58
N ARG A 404 22.26 14.05 11.23
CA ARG A 404 21.77 15.41 11.02
C ARG A 404 22.85 16.40 11.45
N GLU A 405 23.14 17.38 10.61
CA GLU A 405 24.27 18.29 10.79
C GLU A 405 25.56 17.49 11.03
N ASP A 406 26.32 17.79 12.10
CA ASP A 406 27.54 17.06 12.48
C ASP A 406 27.27 15.85 13.40
N GLY A 407 26.02 15.56 13.75
CA GLY A 407 25.63 14.51 14.69
C GLY A 407 25.11 13.24 14.02
N VAL A 408 25.47 12.08 14.57
CA VAL A 408 24.88 10.78 14.22
C VAL A 408 24.10 10.24 15.43
N PHE A 409 22.87 9.79 15.19
CA PHE A 409 22.02 9.18 16.20
C PHE A 409 22.48 7.75 16.51
N ASP A 410 22.43 7.36 17.78
CA ASP A 410 23.05 6.10 18.20
C ASP A 410 22.22 4.85 17.90
N LYS A 411 20.90 4.97 17.73
CA LYS A 411 20.03 3.86 17.36
C LYS A 411 20.30 3.42 15.92
N ILE A 412 20.51 2.12 15.74
CA ILE A 412 20.48 1.46 14.44
C ILE A 412 19.02 1.17 14.07
N PHE A 413 18.59 1.66 12.92
CA PHE A 413 17.30 1.34 12.31
C PHE A 413 17.46 0.15 11.37
N ALA A 414 16.47 -0.73 11.35
CA ALA A 414 16.49 -1.96 10.54
C ALA A 414 16.66 -1.72 9.02
N ASN A 415 16.18 -0.57 8.52
CA ASN A 415 16.27 -0.13 7.13
C ASN A 415 15.85 1.35 7.02
N GLY A 416 15.99 1.93 5.82
CA GLY A 416 15.64 3.32 5.53
C GLY A 416 14.15 3.65 5.63
N LEU A 417 13.26 2.66 5.49
CA LEU A 417 11.81 2.86 5.63
C LEU A 417 11.40 2.98 7.11
N HIS A 418 11.99 2.18 8.00
CA HIS A 418 11.85 2.30 9.46
C HIS A 418 12.40 3.65 9.95
N ALA A 419 13.58 4.06 9.47
CA ALA A 419 14.16 5.36 9.80
C ALA A 419 13.26 6.52 9.30
N LEU A 420 12.73 6.44 8.07
CA LEU A 420 11.77 7.43 7.54
C LEU A 420 10.48 7.50 8.37
N GLN A 421 9.90 6.36 8.78
CA GLN A 421 8.72 6.33 9.64
C GLN A 421 8.93 7.10 10.93
N VAL A 422 10.05 6.85 11.64
CA VAL A 422 10.37 7.58 12.87
C VAL A 422 10.62 9.07 12.63
N VAL A 423 11.27 9.45 11.53
CA VAL A 423 11.46 10.87 11.17
C VAL A 423 10.13 11.58 10.89
N GLN A 424 9.23 10.96 10.13
CA GLN A 424 7.89 11.55 9.87
C GLN A 424 7.05 11.60 11.15
N PHE A 425 7.12 10.57 12.00
CA PHE A 425 6.41 10.53 13.29
C PHE A 425 6.90 11.61 14.25
N TYR A 426 8.22 11.84 14.33
CA TYR A 426 8.79 12.95 15.09
C TYR A 426 8.18 14.29 14.65
N TYR A 427 8.10 14.57 13.35
CA TYR A 427 7.54 15.84 12.86
C TYR A 427 6.02 15.97 13.02
N TRP A 428 5.27 14.85 13.02
CA TRP A 428 3.86 14.86 13.41
C TRP A 428 3.70 15.22 14.90
N LYS A 429 4.49 14.59 15.78
CA LYS A 429 4.38 14.75 17.25
C LYS A 429 5.23 15.88 17.83
N ALA A 430 5.98 16.61 17.02
CA ALA A 430 6.85 17.71 17.46
C ALA A 430 6.12 18.85 18.21
N PRO A 431 4.87 19.24 17.88
CA PRO A 431 4.13 20.21 18.69
C PRO A 431 3.86 19.72 20.12
N GLU A 432 3.54 18.42 20.29
CA GLU A 432 3.34 17.81 21.61
C GLU A 432 4.66 17.74 22.40
N LEU A 433 5.75 17.36 21.74
CA LEU A 433 7.09 17.29 22.33
C LEU A 433 7.55 18.67 22.80
N ALA A 434 7.42 19.70 21.95
CA ALA A 434 7.75 21.08 22.29
C ALA A 434 6.87 21.63 23.44
N ALA A 435 5.60 21.23 23.53
CA ALA A 435 4.73 21.58 24.65
C ALA A 435 5.18 20.91 25.96
N LYS A 436 5.50 19.61 25.94
CA LYS A 436 6.08 18.88 27.09
C LYS A 436 7.40 19.50 27.56
N ARG A 437 8.29 19.87 26.62
CA ARG A 437 9.58 20.53 26.89
C ARG A 437 9.40 21.84 27.67
N LYS A 438 8.42 22.67 27.28
CA LYS A 438 8.10 23.95 27.96
C LYS A 438 7.52 23.76 29.37
N GLN A 439 6.89 22.62 29.65
CA GLN A 439 6.29 22.31 30.96
C GLN A 439 7.28 21.68 31.96
N SER A 440 8.47 21.26 31.52
CA SER A 440 9.48 20.60 32.36
C SER A 440 10.83 21.35 32.35
N PRO A 441 10.97 22.51 33.02
CA PRO A 441 12.20 23.32 32.97
C PRO A 441 13.37 22.76 33.81
N SER A 442 13.13 21.73 34.63
CA SER A 442 14.10 21.22 35.61
C SER A 442 14.06 19.70 35.70
N GLY A 443 15.13 19.04 35.24
CA GLY A 443 15.30 17.59 35.38
C GLY A 443 16.60 17.11 34.77
N SER A 444 17.51 16.62 35.60
CA SER A 444 18.79 16.02 35.19
C SER A 444 18.56 14.63 34.55
N GLY A 445 18.01 14.60 33.34
CA GLY A 445 18.03 13.41 32.49
C GLY A 445 19.41 13.18 31.90
N SER A 446 19.84 11.92 31.81
CA SER A 446 21.06 11.56 31.08
C SER A 446 20.90 11.98 29.62
N ALA A 447 21.64 12.99 29.18
CA ALA A 447 21.50 13.51 27.83
C ALA A 447 21.93 12.44 26.80
N CYS A 448 21.08 12.19 25.82
CA CYS A 448 21.43 11.36 24.67
C CYS A 448 22.32 12.20 23.76
N HIS A 449 23.60 12.24 24.10
CA HIS A 449 24.59 12.98 23.34
C HIS A 449 24.79 12.29 21.99
N PRO A 450 24.50 12.95 20.84
CA PRO A 450 24.88 12.40 19.55
C PRO A 450 26.39 12.17 19.55
N ALA A 451 26.82 11.01 19.04
CA ALA A 451 28.24 10.67 19.00
C ALA A 451 28.99 11.72 18.14
N ARG A 452 29.72 12.64 18.80
CA ARG A 452 30.58 13.66 18.17
C ARG A 452 31.76 13.08 17.37
N GLN A 453 31.92 11.76 17.39
CA GLN A 453 32.90 11.03 16.60
C GLN A 453 32.17 10.07 15.66
N SER A 454 32.62 10.02 14.41
CA SER A 454 31.93 9.46 13.25
C SER A 454 31.70 7.95 13.33
N ARG A 455 30.61 7.53 13.99
CA ARG A 455 30.09 6.16 13.94
C ARG A 455 29.29 5.91 12.66
N GLY A 456 30.03 5.77 11.55
CA GLY A 456 29.50 5.38 10.24
C GLY A 456 29.67 6.44 9.15
N THR A 457 29.94 5.99 7.93
CA THR A 457 30.09 6.84 6.74
C THR A 457 28.73 7.31 6.25
N LYS A 458 28.60 8.60 5.90
CA LYS A 458 27.40 9.15 5.27
C LYS A 458 27.18 8.47 3.91
N LEU A 459 25.98 7.96 3.68
CA LEU A 459 25.63 7.27 2.44
C LEU A 459 25.53 8.27 1.27
N ALA A 460 26.31 8.03 0.22
CA ALA A 460 26.32 8.82 -1.01
C ALA A 460 25.16 8.41 -1.92
N LEU A 461 23.95 8.84 -1.55
CA LEU A 461 22.71 8.44 -2.19
C LEU A 461 22.38 9.29 -3.42
N PRO A 462 21.70 8.73 -4.44
CA PRO A 462 21.24 9.47 -5.62
C PRO A 462 20.01 10.33 -5.28
N CYS A 463 20.24 11.37 -4.47
CA CYS A 463 19.28 12.42 -4.17
C CYS A 463 19.76 13.72 -4.84
N ASN A 464 19.03 14.20 -5.84
CA ASN A 464 19.37 15.44 -6.54
C ASN A 464 18.93 16.62 -5.67
N HIS A 465 19.73 16.97 -4.65
CA HIS A 465 19.41 17.77 -3.45
C HIS A 465 18.67 19.13 -3.58
N GLY A 466 18.36 19.59 -4.80
CA GLY A 466 17.44 20.70 -5.06
C GLY A 466 16.12 20.29 -5.73
N LEU A 467 16.12 19.19 -6.48
CA LEU A 467 14.96 18.67 -7.19
C LEU A 467 13.86 18.21 -6.22
N GLU A 468 14.19 17.47 -5.15
CA GLU A 468 13.13 17.01 -4.24
C GLU A 468 12.44 18.16 -3.50
N GLN A 469 13.18 19.24 -3.18
CA GLN A 469 12.61 20.47 -2.59
C GLN A 469 11.71 21.22 -3.59
N ILE A 470 12.02 21.17 -4.88
CA ILE A 470 11.16 21.72 -5.95
C ILE A 470 9.88 20.89 -6.11
N ILE A 471 9.97 19.57 -5.94
CA ILE A 471 8.86 18.62 -6.17
C ILE A 471 7.89 18.54 -5.00
N PHE A 472 8.40 18.30 -3.78
CA PHE A 472 7.57 18.20 -2.57
C PHE A 472 7.33 19.57 -1.90
N GLY A 473 8.06 20.61 -2.32
CA GLY A 473 8.02 21.93 -1.73
C GLY A 473 8.94 22.09 -0.52
N LEU A 474 9.10 23.34 -0.07
CA LEU A 474 9.77 23.66 1.18
C LEU A 474 8.88 23.28 2.36
N TYR A 475 9.31 22.30 3.16
CA TYR A 475 8.62 21.94 4.40
C TYR A 475 8.69 23.09 5.40
N LYS A 476 7.55 23.75 5.65
CA LYS A 476 7.42 24.90 6.57
C LYS A 476 7.58 24.56 8.06
N ASN A 477 7.97 23.33 8.40
CA ASN A 477 8.38 22.95 9.77
C ASN A 477 9.72 23.58 10.21
N VAL A 478 10.23 24.58 9.46
CA VAL A 478 11.39 25.42 9.80
C VAL A 478 11.24 26.10 11.17
N ASP A 479 9.99 26.34 11.62
CA ASP A 479 9.70 26.98 12.90
C ASP A 479 9.85 26.05 14.13
N ILE A 480 10.11 24.74 13.92
CA ILE A 480 10.27 23.76 15.01
C ILE A 480 11.75 23.47 15.23
N GLU A 481 12.28 23.95 16.35
CA GLU A 481 13.65 23.68 16.81
C GLU A 481 13.86 22.17 17.09
N PHE A 482 14.71 21.55 16.27
CA PHE A 482 15.10 20.16 16.41
C PHE A 482 15.97 19.93 17.65
N VAL A 483 15.66 18.87 18.41
CA VAL A 483 16.42 18.45 19.60
C VAL A 483 16.55 16.92 19.62
N TRP A 484 17.77 16.41 19.81
CA TRP A 484 18.05 14.97 19.83
C TRP A 484 17.32 14.21 20.94
N ASN A 485 17.17 14.78 22.14
CA ASN A 485 16.39 14.17 23.23
C ASN A 485 14.90 14.02 22.87
N ASP A 486 14.31 15.03 22.19
CA ASP A 486 12.92 14.94 21.72
C ASP A 486 12.79 13.91 20.59
N PHE A 487 13.83 13.73 19.76
CA PHE A 487 13.87 12.69 18.74
C PHE A 487 13.96 11.28 19.33
N GLU A 488 14.76 11.08 20.38
CA GLU A 488 14.79 9.83 21.14
C GLU A 488 13.43 9.53 21.80
N LEU A 489 12.78 10.53 22.40
CA LEU A 489 11.43 10.37 22.94
C LEU A 489 10.42 10.02 21.84
N ALA A 490 10.54 10.62 20.65
CA ALA A 490 9.69 10.27 19.50
C ALA A 490 9.94 8.86 18.96
N VAL A 491 11.16 8.33 19.08
CA VAL A 491 11.46 6.92 18.78
C VAL A 491 10.64 6.00 19.70
N SER A 492 10.62 6.26 21.01
CA SER A 492 9.81 5.48 21.95
C SER A 492 8.32 5.64 21.69
N MET A 493 7.84 6.88 21.50
CA MET A 493 6.43 7.14 21.18
C MET A 493 5.97 6.48 19.87
N TRP A 494 6.85 6.37 18.86
CA TRP A 494 6.57 5.64 17.62
C TRP A 494 6.47 4.13 17.87
N GLU A 495 7.37 3.56 18.68
CA GLU A 495 7.31 2.14 19.04
C GLU A 495 6.02 1.81 19.81
N ASP A 496 5.64 2.63 20.80
CA ASP A 496 4.39 2.49 21.57
C ASP A 496 3.15 2.59 20.65
N TYR A 497 3.11 3.58 19.76
CA TYR A 497 2.01 3.77 18.79
C TYR A 497 1.89 2.59 17.83
N SER A 498 3.00 2.14 17.25
CA SER A 498 3.00 1.00 16.33
C SER A 498 2.65 -0.32 17.03
N GLU A 499 3.06 -0.53 18.29
CA GLU A 499 2.67 -1.70 19.08
C GLU A 499 1.19 -1.67 19.47
N GLU A 500 0.65 -0.51 19.85
CA GLU A 500 -0.77 -0.28 20.12
C GLU A 500 -1.64 -0.63 18.91
N LEU A 501 -1.28 -0.12 17.72
CA LEU A 501 -1.97 -0.45 16.48
C LEU A 501 -1.83 -1.92 16.10
N GLN A 502 -0.64 -2.52 16.25
CA GLN A 502 -0.45 -3.94 15.94
C GLN A 502 -1.28 -4.84 16.87
N ARG A 503 -1.38 -4.50 18.17
CA ARG A 503 -2.23 -5.22 19.12
C ARG A 503 -3.71 -5.12 18.73
N LYS A 504 -4.18 -3.93 18.39
CA LYS A 504 -5.54 -3.70 17.86
C LYS A 504 -5.82 -4.50 16.60
N LEU A 505 -4.90 -4.48 15.63
CA LEU A 505 -5.03 -5.23 14.37
C LEU A 505 -5.15 -6.74 14.65
N LEU A 506 -4.30 -7.30 15.50
CA LEU A 506 -4.37 -8.72 15.87
C LEU A 506 -5.65 -9.08 16.63
N THR A 507 -6.25 -8.12 17.34
CA THR A 507 -7.54 -8.31 18.02
C THR A 507 -8.71 -8.28 17.03
N PHE A 508 -8.72 -7.35 16.07
CA PHE A 508 -9.80 -7.23 15.07
C PHE A 508 -9.74 -8.28 13.95
N LEU A 509 -8.54 -8.69 13.52
CA LEU A 509 -8.34 -9.54 12.33
C LEU A 509 -9.17 -10.84 12.32
N PRO A 510 -9.34 -11.61 13.43
CA PRO A 510 -10.20 -12.78 13.43
C PRO A 510 -11.68 -12.46 13.13
N TYR A 511 -12.19 -11.33 13.64
CA TYR A 511 -13.57 -10.90 13.43
C TYR A 511 -13.78 -10.46 11.98
N TRP A 512 -12.86 -9.65 11.44
CA TRP A 512 -12.88 -9.25 10.03
C TRP A 512 -12.77 -10.45 9.08
N LEU A 513 -11.92 -11.44 9.39
CA LEU A 513 -11.83 -12.67 8.60
C LEU A 513 -13.12 -13.50 8.67
N SER A 514 -13.83 -13.51 9.80
CA SER A 514 -15.09 -14.27 9.95
C SER A 514 -16.31 -13.64 9.26
N SER A 515 -16.20 -12.36 8.90
CA SER A 515 -17.26 -11.53 8.30
C SER A 515 -16.93 -11.06 6.88
N GLU A 516 -15.71 -11.31 6.41
CA GLU A 516 -15.13 -10.86 5.14
C GLU A 516 -15.10 -9.33 4.94
N ALA A 517 -15.27 -8.54 6.01
CA ALA A 517 -15.35 -7.07 5.98
C ALA A 517 -14.47 -6.40 7.05
N ILE A 518 -14.03 -5.16 6.80
CA ILE A 518 -13.18 -4.35 7.69
C ILE A 518 -13.98 -3.18 8.26
N PHE A 519 -14.25 -3.25 9.57
CA PHE A 519 -15.14 -2.33 10.30
C PHE A 519 -14.62 -2.05 11.72
N VAL A 520 -15.13 -1.00 12.38
CA VAL A 520 -14.85 -0.73 13.79
C VAL A 520 -15.77 -1.55 14.68
N ASP A 521 -15.21 -2.50 15.43
CA ASP A 521 -15.95 -3.20 16.49
C ASP A 521 -15.81 -2.47 17.84
N ASN A 522 -16.83 -1.66 18.15
CA ASN A 522 -16.92 -0.93 19.42
C ASN A 522 -17.14 -1.84 20.65
N SER A 523 -17.43 -3.13 20.49
CA SER A 523 -17.59 -4.08 21.60
C SER A 523 -16.25 -4.61 22.14
N ILE A 524 -15.19 -4.57 21.32
CA ILE A 524 -13.86 -5.10 21.65
C ILE A 524 -13.06 -4.14 22.54
N PHE A 525 -13.30 -2.84 22.41
CA PHE A 525 -12.74 -1.80 23.27
C PHE A 525 -13.87 -1.01 23.92
N PRO A 526 -14.41 -1.45 25.07
CA PRO A 526 -15.37 -0.66 25.81
C PRO A 526 -14.76 0.71 26.08
N GLN A 527 -15.47 1.78 25.71
CA GLN A 527 -15.03 3.13 26.04
C GLN A 527 -14.82 3.19 27.55
N VAL A 528 -13.64 3.67 27.97
CA VAL A 528 -13.48 4.13 29.35
C VAL A 528 -14.38 5.34 29.48
N CYS A 529 -15.57 5.13 30.03
CA CYS A 529 -16.46 6.21 30.42
C CYS A 529 -15.68 7.12 31.37
N ASN A 530 -15.36 8.33 30.91
CA ASN A 530 -14.92 9.40 31.79
C ASN A 530 -16.12 9.90 32.62
N GLU A 531 -16.58 9.08 33.55
CA GLU A 531 -17.35 9.56 34.70
C GLU A 531 -16.36 10.30 35.62
N GLY A 532 -16.38 11.64 35.58
CA GLY A 532 -15.33 12.39 36.27
C GLY A 532 -15.41 13.92 36.27
N ASN A 533 -16.62 14.51 36.30
CA ASN A 533 -17.05 15.68 37.11
C ASN A 533 -18.09 16.56 36.41
#